data_AF-A0A9D0YD70-F1
#
_entry.id   AF-A0A9D0YD70-F1
#
_cell.length_a   1.000
_cell.length_b   1.000
_cell.length_c   1.000
_cell.angle_alpha   90.00
_cell.angle_beta   90.00
_cell.angle_gamma   90.00
#
_symmetry.space_group_name_H-M   'P 1'
#
loop_
_entity.id
_entity.type
_entity.pdbx_description
1 polymer ?
#
loop_
_entity_poly.entity_id
_entity_poly.type
_entity_poly.pdbx_seq_one_letter_code
_entity_poly.pdbx_strand_id
1 'polypeptide(L)' 'MAAQVEIVQPGHGTLYLTARDMNQVSAFFEAHKDETPAIGGVIFPRIEDASDAHRPDIIKARVVRQTDDGIGVHFET' A
#
# COMPACT_ATOMS: atom_id res chain seq x y z
N MET A 1 -3.94 8.46 12.49
CA MET A 1 -5.01 7.70 11.83
C MET A 1 -4.31 6.59 11.07
N ALA A 2 -4.56 5.32 11.37
CA ALA A 2 -3.87 4.19 10.74
C ALA A 2 -4.82 3.55 9.72
N ALA A 3 -4.48 3.63 8.43
CA ALA A 3 -5.25 2.97 7.38
C ALA A 3 -4.71 1.56 7.19
N GLN A 4 -5.60 0.56 7.28
CA GLN A 4 -5.27 -0.80 6.86
C GLN A 4 -5.34 -0.85 5.34
N VAL A 5 -4.28 -1.36 4.73
CA VAL A 5 -4.12 -1.39 3.29
C VAL A 5 -3.93 -2.82 2.83
N GLU A 6 -4.86 -3.28 2.01
CA GLU A 6 -4.77 -4.59 1.37
C GLU A 6 -3.99 -4.45 0.06
N ILE A 7 -2.82 -5.07 -0.05
CA ILE A 7 -2.14 -5.22 -1.33
C ILE A 7 -2.63 -6.51 -1.99
N VAL A 8 -3.37 -6.35 -3.09
CA VAL A 8 -3.73 -7.47 -3.97
C VAL A 8 -2.66 -7.62 -5.04
N GLN A 9 -1.85 -8.69 -4.94
CA GLN A 9 -0.89 -9.07 -5.98
C GLN A 9 -1.47 -10.22 -6.82
N PRO A 10 -1.60 -10.08 -8.15
CA PRO A 10 -2.05 -11.18 -9.00
C PRO A 10 -1.11 -12.40 -8.87
N GLY A 11 -1.63 -13.52 -8.37
CA GLY A 11 -0.87 -14.77 -8.17
C GLY A 11 -0.11 -14.88 -6.84
N HIS A 12 -0.17 -13.87 -5.98
CA HIS A 12 0.38 -13.91 -4.62
C HIS A 12 -0.73 -13.64 -3.60
N GLY A 13 -0.54 -14.10 -2.37
CA GLY A 13 -1.51 -13.89 -1.28
C GLY A 13 -1.72 -12.41 -0.99
N THR A 14 -2.85 -12.10 -0.36
CA THR A 14 -3.16 -10.75 0.13
C THR A 14 -2.18 -10.35 1.24
N LEU A 15 -1.57 -9.17 1.12
CA LEU A 15 -0.72 -8.59 2.17
C LEU A 15 -1.44 -7.43 2.85
N TYR A 16 -1.53 -7.45 4.17
CA TYR A 16 -2.15 -6.38 4.96
C TYR A 16 -1.06 -5.47 5.52
N LEU A 17 -1.08 -4.21 5.12
CA LEU A 17 -0.10 -3.21 5.54
C LEU A 17 -0.76 -2.10 6.35
N THR A 18 0.02 -1.45 7.20
CA THR A 18 -0.43 -0.27 7.94
C THR A 18 0.21 0.99 7.35
N ALA A 19 -0.62 1.93 6.89
CA ALA A 19 -0.14 3.23 6.43
C ALA A 19 0.24 4.10 7.63
N ARG A 20 1.50 4.56 7.69
CA ARG A 20 1.96 5.54 8.69
C ARG A 20 1.82 6.96 8.20
N ASP A 21 2.26 7.21 6.98
CA ASP A 21 2.21 8.52 6.33
C ASP A 21 1.53 8.37 4.97
N MET A 22 0.43 9.07 4.76
CA MET A 22 -0.35 9.02 3.53
C MET A 22 -0.76 10.43 3.11
N ASN A 23 -0.51 10.76 1.85
CA ASN A 23 -1.03 11.96 1.19
C ASN A 23 -1.63 11.57 -0.17
N GLN A 24 -2.10 12.54 -0.95
CA GLN A 24 -2.76 12.29 -2.24
C GLN A 24 -1.84 11.67 -3.32
N VAL A 25 -0.53 11.70 -3.13
CA VAL A 25 0.49 11.34 -4.13
C VAL A 25 1.32 10.13 -3.70
N SER A 26 1.55 9.95 -2.40
CA SER A 26 2.38 8.88 -1.88
C SER A 26 1.90 8.37 -0.52
N ALA A 27 2.27 7.12 -0.24
CA ALA A 27 2.09 6.51 1.07
C ALA A 27 3.33 5.71 1.49
N PHE A 28 3.60 5.68 2.79
CA PHE A 28 4.54 4.76 3.40
C PHE A 28 3.78 3.72 4.23
N PHE A 29 4.04 2.46 3.91
CA PHE A 29 3.41 1.30 4.51
C PHE A 29 4.44 0.49 5.29
N GLU A 30 4.13 0.17 6.53
CA GLU A 30 4.96 -0.72 7.35
C GLU A 30 4.75 -2.17 6.95
N ALA A 31 5.86 -2.86 6.68
CA ALA A 31 5.88 -4.31 6.50
C ALA A 31 7.29 -4.88 6.61
N HIS A 32 7.35 -6.19 6.84
CA HIS A 32 8.60 -6.94 6.74
C HIS A 32 9.07 -7.02 5.28
N LYS A 33 10.33 -6.68 5.06
CA LYS A 33 10.97 -6.63 3.74
C LYS A 33 10.77 -7.90 2.90
N ASP A 34 10.81 -9.07 3.53
CA ASP A 34 10.68 -10.37 2.84
C ASP A 34 9.29 -10.62 2.25
N GLU A 35 8.29 -9.88 2.72
CA GLU A 35 6.89 -9.97 2.27
C GLU A 35 6.53 -8.82 1.32
N THR A 36 7.46 -7.89 1.10
CA THR A 36 7.17 -6.66 0.34
C THR A 36 7.59 -6.75 -1.13
N PRO A 37 6.78 -6.21 -2.05
CA PRO A 37 7.14 -6.12 -3.45
C PRO A 37 8.39 -5.29 -3.69
N ALA A 38 9.21 -5.71 -4.66
CA ALA A 38 10.44 -5.02 -5.03
C ALA A 38 10.19 -3.62 -5.59
N ILE A 39 11.21 -2.75 -5.53
CA ILE A 39 11.20 -1.42 -6.15
C ILE A 39 10.86 -1.55 -7.64
N GLY A 40 9.97 -0.69 -8.12
CA GLY A 40 9.41 -0.71 -9.48
C GLY A 40 8.20 -1.62 -9.65
N GLY A 41 7.92 -2.50 -8.67
CA GLY A 41 6.74 -3.34 -8.62
C GLY A 41 5.44 -2.54 -8.56
N VAL A 42 4.42 -3.03 -9.25
CA VAL A 42 3.07 -2.44 -9.23
C VAL A 42 2.24 -3.16 -8.16
N ILE A 43 1.54 -2.39 -7.34
CA ILE A 43 0.64 -2.88 -6.32
C ILE A 43 -0.72 -2.19 -6.43
N PHE A 44 -1.73 -2.82 -5.85
CA PHE A 44 -3.10 -2.30 -5.81
C PHE A 44 -3.56 -2.22 -4.36
N PRO A 45 -3.10 -1.20 -3.60
CA PRO A 45 -3.61 -0.91 -2.27
C PRO A 45 -5.11 -0.63 -2.32
N ARG A 46 -5.86 -1.39 -1.55
CA ARG A 46 -7.22 -1.06 -1.14
C ARG A 46 -7.13 -0.27 0.15
N ILE A 47 -7.57 0.98 0.12
CA ILE A 47 -7.51 1.87 1.28
C ILE A 47 -8.91 1.93 1.88
N GLU A 48 -9.10 1.29 3.04
CA GLU A 48 -10.32 1.44 3.83
C GLU A 48 -10.22 2.73 4.65
N ASP A 49 -10.93 3.79 4.22
CA ASP A 49 -11.12 4.95 5.07
C ASP A 49 -12.11 4.58 6.17
N ALA A 50 -11.65 4.62 7.43
CA ALA A 50 -12.47 4.33 8.61
C ALA A 50 -13.66 5.30 8.75
N SER A 51 -13.73 6.38 7.97
CA SER A 51 -14.74 7.43 8.09
C SER A 51 -15.90 7.32 7.09
N ASP A 52 -15.82 6.49 6.05
CA ASP A 52 -16.84 6.49 4.99
C ASP A 52 -17.36 5.08 4.71
N ALA A 53 -18.70 4.92 4.68
CA ALA A 53 -19.38 3.68 4.35
C ALA A 53 -19.32 3.36 2.84
N HIS A 54 -18.34 3.92 2.15
CA HIS A 54 -18.08 3.73 0.73
C HIS A 54 -17.17 2.53 0.51
N ARG A 55 -17.33 1.86 -0.63
CA ARG A 55 -16.45 0.76 -1.02
C ARG A 55 -15.01 1.28 -1.04
N PRO A 56 -14.04 0.52 -0.51
CA PRO A 56 -12.67 0.99 -0.46
C PRO A 56 -12.11 1.13 -1.87
N ASP A 57 -11.56 2.31 -2.15
CA ASP A 57 -10.96 2.61 -3.44
C ASP A 57 -9.69 1.77 -3.63
N ILE A 58 -9.59 1.15 -4.80
CA ILE A 58 -8.38 0.44 -5.24
C ILE A 58 -7.59 1.42 -6.08
N ILE A 59 -6.43 1.82 -5.59
CA ILE A 59 -5.56 2.77 -6.28
C ILE A 59 -4.36 2.01 -6.80
N LYS A 60 -3.99 2.22 -8.07
CA LYS A 60 -2.75 1.65 -8.59
C LYS A 60 -1.58 2.42 -8.00
N ALA A 61 -0.59 1.72 -7.46
CA ALA A 61 0.61 2.35 -6.94
C ALA A 61 1.87 1.62 -7.40
N ARG A 62 2.99 2.34 -7.42
CA ARG A 62 4.31 1.79 -7.73
C ARG A 62 5.20 1.91 -6.51
N VAL A 63 5.92 0.83 -6.19
CA VAL A 63 6.94 0.86 -5.14
C VAL A 63 8.12 1.71 -5.61
N VAL A 64 8.38 2.81 -4.93
CA VAL A 64 9.49 3.74 -5.24
C VAL A 64 10.59 3.71 -4.19
N ARG A 65 10.31 3.12 -3.02
CA ARG A 65 11.26 2.96 -1.92
C ARG A 65 10.98 1.67 -1.16
N GLN A 66 12.04 0.97 -0.76
CA GLN A 66 11.96 -0.18 0.13
C GLN A 66 13.02 -0.01 1.22
N THR A 67 12.62 -0.26 2.46
CA THR A 67 13.45 -0.23 3.67
C THR A 67 13.25 -1.50 4.46
N ASP A 68 14.06 -1.75 5.47
CA ASP A 68 13.86 -2.93 6.33
C ASP A 68 12.54 -2.86 7.11
N ASP A 69 12.01 -1.65 7.32
CA ASP A 69 10.78 -1.38 8.08
C ASP A 69 9.52 -1.18 7.22
N GLY A 70 9.62 -1.28 5.88
CA GLY A 70 8.46 -1.10 5.01
C GLY A 70 8.74 -0.60 3.61
N ILE A 71 7.68 -0.15 2.92
CA ILE A 71 7.71 0.33 1.54
C ILE A 71 7.08 1.71 1.38
N GLY A 72 7.71 2.53 0.55
CA GLY A 72 7.16 3.78 0.06
C GLY A 72 6.62 3.60 -1.36
N VAL A 73 5.41 4.06 -1.60
CA VAL A 73 4.73 3.93 -2.89
C VAL A 73 4.33 5.29 -3.44
N HIS A 74 4.23 5.37 -4.77
CA HIS A 74 3.69 6.50 -5.48
C HIS A 74 2.39 6.08 -6.17
N PHE A 75 1.31 6.82 -5.95
CA PHE A 75 0.03 6.55 -6.59
C PHE A 75 0.08 6.97 -8.07
N GLU A 76 -0.41 6.10 -8.96
CA GLU A 76 -0.58 6.40 -10.37
C GLU A 76 -2.05 6.84 -10.58
N THR A 77 -2.27 8.07 -11.05
CA THR A 77 -3.58 8.61 -11.46
C THR A 77 -4.11 7.96 -12.72
#